data_AF-A0A447J9Z5-F1
#
_entry.id   AF-A0A447J9Z5-F1
#
_cell.length_a   1.000
_cell.length_b   1.000
_cell.length_c   1.000
_cell.angle_alpha   90.00
_cell.angle_beta   90.00
_cell.angle_gamma   90.00
#
_symmetry.space_group_name_H-M   'P 1'
#
loop_
_entity.id
_entity.type
_entity.pdbx_description
1 polymer ?
#
loop_
_entity_poly.entity_id
_entity_poly.type
_entity_poly.pdbx_seq_one_letter_code
_entity_poly.pdbx_strand_id
1 'polypeptide(L)' 'MQPFSLSFTLAENMEVSGATFTNGLLHIDLTRNEPETIAPQRIAINERSALNS' A
#
# COMPACT_ATOMS: atom_id res chain seq x y z
N MET A 1 -19.32 32.67 11.83
CA MET A 1 -19.15 31.40 11.09
C MET A 1 -18.49 30.45 12.06
N GLN A 2 -19.11 29.31 12.40
CA GLN A 2 -18.50 28.38 13.35
C GLN A 2 -17.52 27.46 12.61
N PRO A 3 -16.32 27.21 13.17
CA PRO A 3 -15.41 26.23 12.59
C PRO A 3 -16.04 24.83 12.69
N PHE A 4 -15.80 24.00 11.68
CA PHE A 4 -16.22 22.60 11.68
C PHE A 4 -15.00 21.69 11.55
N SER A 5 -15.15 20.43 11.98
CA SER A 5 -14.17 19.38 11.80
C SER A 5 -14.89 18.09 11.40
N LEU A 6 -14.32 17.36 10.44
CA LEU A 6 -14.81 16.06 10.00
C LEU A 6 -13.69 15.04 10.18
N SER A 7 -14.01 13.94 10.85
CA SER A 7 -13.09 12.82 11.05
C SER A 7 -13.66 11.59 10.35
N PHE A 8 -12.80 10.89 9.62
CA PHE A 8 -13.17 9.67 8.90
C PHE A 8 -12.17 8.58 9.25
N THR A 9 -12.67 7.36 9.37
CA THR A 9 -11.82 6.17 9.53
C THR A 9 -11.44 5.67 8.14
N LEU A 10 -10.14 5.55 7.87
CA LEU A 10 -9.65 4.93 6.65
C LEU A 10 -9.76 3.40 6.77
N ALA A 11 -10.02 2.72 5.66
CA ALA A 11 -9.93 1.27 5.63
C ALA A 11 -8.46 0.82 5.77
N GLU A 12 -8.26 -0.47 6.05
CA GLU A 12 -6.92 -1.04 6.13
C GLU A 12 -6.10 -0.78 4.85
N ASN A 13 -4.83 -0.45 5.03
CA ASN A 13 -3.87 -0.14 3.98
C ASN A 13 -4.22 1.07 3.09
N MET A 14 -5.13 1.95 3.54
CA MET A 14 -5.39 3.21 2.85
C MET A 14 -4.62 4.37 3.48
N GLU A 15 -4.07 5.23 2.64
CA GLU A 15 -3.32 6.43 3.03
C GLU A 15 -3.79 7.64 2.19
N VAL A 16 -3.66 8.84 2.74
CA VAL A 16 -3.97 10.08 2.04
C VAL A 16 -2.81 10.42 1.11
N SER A 17 -3.09 10.57 -0.18
CA SER A 17 -2.11 10.95 -1.20
C SER A 17 -2.22 12.42 -1.61
N GLY A 18 -3.37 13.06 -1.39
CA GLY A 18 -3.61 14.42 -1.82
C GLY A 18 -4.92 15.01 -1.30
N ALA A 19 -5.07 16.32 -1.48
CA ALA A 19 -6.31 17.02 -1.22
C ALA A 19 -6.46 18.21 -2.17
N THR A 20 -7.65 18.40 -2.74
CA THR A 20 -7.95 19.53 -3.63
C THR A 20 -9.28 20.19 -3.23
N PHE A 21 -9.30 21.53 -3.22
CA PHE A 21 -10.50 22.30 -2.94
C PHE A 21 -10.95 23.03 -4.20
N THR A 22 -12.09 22.63 -4.76
CA THR A 22 -12.61 23.18 -6.02
C THR A 22 -14.12 23.33 -5.93
N ASN A 23 -14.66 24.46 -6.39
CA ASN A 23 -16.10 24.76 -6.41
C ASN A 23 -16.79 24.60 -5.04
N GLY A 24 -16.07 24.83 -3.94
CA GLY A 24 -16.61 24.69 -2.58
C GLY A 24 -16.60 23.25 -2.03
N LEU A 25 -16.05 22.28 -2.76
CA LEU A 25 -15.91 20.89 -2.33
C LEU A 25 -14.45 20.55 -2.06
N LEU A 26 -14.21 19.85 -0.95
CA LEU A 26 -12.93 19.27 -0.61
C LEU A 26 -12.91 17.82 -1.11
N HIS A 27 -12.06 17.53 -2.08
CA HIS A 27 -11.73 16.17 -2.50
C HIS A 27 -10.48 15.71 -1.76
N ILE A 28 -10.52 14.51 -1.18
CA ILE A 28 -9.40 13.85 -0.52
C ILE A 28 -9.03 12.63 -1.35
N ASP A 29 -7.81 12.60 -1.86
CA ASP A 29 -7.30 11.49 -2.65
C ASP A 29 -6.75 10.42 -1.70
N LEU A 30 -7.20 9.18 -1.88
CA LEU A 30 -6.80 8.03 -1.07
C LEU A 30 -6.13 6.99 -1.96
N THR A 31 -4.98 6.51 -1.54
CA THR A 31 -4.25 5.42 -2.19
C THR A 31 -4.26 4.19 -1.30
N ARG A 32 -4.38 3.01 -1.91
CA ARG A 32 -4.20 1.73 -1.23
C ARG A 32 -2.76 1.28 -1.40
N ASN A 33 -2.06 1.08 -0.30
CA ASN A 33 -0.72 0.50 -0.30
C ASN A 33 -0.85 -1.03 -0.23
N GLU A 34 -0.97 -1.70 -1.38
CA GLU A 34 -0.85 -3.16 -1.42
C GLU A 34 0.62 -3.54 -1.48
N PRO A 35 1.10 -4.47 -0.63
CA PRO A 35 2.49 -4.90 -0.68
C PRO A 35 2.79 -5.46 -2.07
N GLU A 36 3.94 -5.06 -2.63
CA GLU A 36 4.44 -5.65 -3.86
C GLU A 36 4.57 -7.16 -3.65
N THR A 37 3.85 -7.95 -4.46
CA THR A 37 3.95 -9.40 -4.40
C THR A 37 5.40 -9.75 -4.69
N ILE A 38 6.11 -10.26 -3.68
CA ILE A 38 7.47 -10.75 -3.83
C ILE A 38 7.42 -11.82 -4.91
N ALA A 39 7.98 -11.52 -6.08
CA ALA A 39 8.04 -12.49 -7.16
C ALA A 39 8.74 -13.75 -6.64
N PRO A 40 8.22 -14.96 -6.92
CA PRO A 40 8.85 -16.18 -6.46
C PRO A 40 10.29 -16.22 -6.97
N GLN A 41 11.26 -16.27 -6.04
CA GLN A 41 12.67 -16.36 -6.40
C GLN A 41 13.00 -17.78 -6.85
N ARG A 42 13.63 -17.92 -8.02
CA ARG A 42 14.10 -19.23 -8.51
C ARG A 42 15.35 -19.63 -7.73
N ILE A 43 15.24 -20.69 -6.94
CA ILE A 43 16.38 -21.31 -6.24
C ILE A 43 17.09 -22.25 -7.21
N ALA A 44 18.40 -22.06 -7.39
CA ALA A 44 19.23 -22.99 -8.14
C ALA A 44 19.44 -24.25 -7.28
N ILE A 45 18.90 -25.39 -7.74
CA ILE A 45 19.25 -26.70 -7.16
C ILE A 45 20.64 -27.04 -7.70
N ASN A 46 21.68 -26.71 -6.93
CA ASN A 46 22.99 -27.30 -7.19
C ASN A 46 22.94 -28.75 -6.73
N GLU A 47 23.20 -29.68 -7.64
CA GLU A 47 23.49 -31.07 -7.33
C GLU A 47 24.80 -31.12 -6.51
N ARG A 48 24.72 -30.82 -5.21
CA ARG A 48 25.67 -31.39 -4.27
C ARG A 48 25.32 -32.86 -4.24
N SER A 49 26.00 -33.62 -5.10
CA SER A 49 26.07 -35.07 -5.07
C SER A 49 26.18 -35.51 -3.61
N ALA A 50 25.04 -35.92 -3.04
CA ALA A 50 24.98 -36.59 -1.76
C ALA A 50 25.44 -38.03 -1.97
N LEU A 51 26.66 -38.17 -2.45
CA LEU A 51 27.37 -39.43 -2.61
C LEU A 51 28.83 -39.11 -2.30
N ASN A 52 29.17 -39.17 -1.01
CA ASN A 52 30.52 -39.52 -0.59
C ASN A 52 30.48 -40.08 0.84
N SER A 53 30.90 -41.35 0.88
CA SER A 53 31.34 -42.18 2.02
C SER A 53 30.28 -42.83 2.90
#